data_AF-R4YZE2-F1
#
_entry.id   AF-R4YZE2-F1
#
_cell.length_a   1.000
_cell.length_b   1.000
_cell.length_c   1.000
_cell.angle_alpha   90.00
_cell.angle_beta   90.00
_cell.angle_gamma   90.00
#
_symmetry.space_group_name_H-M   'P 1'
#
loop_
_entity.id
_entity.type
_entity.pdbx_description
1 polymer ?
#
loop_
_entity_poly.entity_id
_entity_poly.type
_entity_poly.pdbx_seq_one_letter_code
_entity_poly.pdbx_strand_id
1 'polypeptide(L)' 'MSIPTSRVSRVLIVGPLAPFAEQYRERLRERGYTLRTVVSLERQAAHLSRWLRAEGLGVETLSGVPRGFRTVGD' A
#
# COMPACT_ATOMS: atom_id res chain seq x y z
N MET A 1 -27.63 18.57 -12.66
CA MET A 1 -26.50 17.62 -12.52
C MET A 1 -26.19 17.48 -11.04
N SER A 2 -26.39 16.32 -10.44
CA SER A 2 -26.08 16.07 -9.03
C SER A 2 -24.57 15.99 -8.84
N ILE A 3 -24.00 16.86 -8.01
CA ILE A 3 -22.61 16.74 -7.55
C ILE A 3 -22.57 15.48 -6.65
N PRO A 4 -21.80 14.43 -6.99
CA PRO A 4 -21.72 13.26 -6.13
C PRO A 4 -21.11 13.65 -4.78
N THR A 5 -21.93 13.64 -3.72
CA THR A 5 -21.57 14.04 -2.34
C THR A 5 -20.90 12.92 -1.54
N SER A 6 -20.38 11.89 -2.20
CA SER A 6 -19.61 10.87 -1.49
C SER A 6 -18.26 11.49 -1.11
N ARG A 7 -18.18 12.03 0.12
CA ARG A 7 -16.91 12.19 0.82
C ARG A 7 -16.37 10.79 0.99
N VAL A 8 -15.57 10.33 0.03
CA VAL A 8 -14.94 9.03 0.16
C VAL A 8 -14.14 9.09 1.45
N SER A 9 -14.60 8.33 2.44
CA SER A 9 -13.95 8.28 3.75
C SER A 9 -12.50 7.91 3.49
N ARG A 10 -11.59 8.79 3.92
CA ARG A 10 -10.15 8.63 3.77
C ARG A 10 -9.79 7.23 4.25
N VAL A 11 -9.20 6.41 3.38
CA VAL A 11 -8.78 5.06 3.80
C VAL A 11 -7.67 5.23 4.82
N LEU A 12 -7.83 4.58 5.97
CA LEU A 12 -6.84 4.57 7.03
C LEU A 12 -5.94 3.34 6.84
N ILE A 13 -4.66 3.59 6.55
CA ILE A 13 -3.63 2.56 6.51
C ILE A 13 -2.96 2.54 7.88
N VAL A 14 -3.03 1.39 8.55
CA VAL A 14 -2.42 1.14 9.86
C VAL A 14 -1.42 0.01 9.75
N GLY A 15 -0.42 -0.03 10.63
CA GLY A 15 0.59 -1.09 10.63
C GLY A 15 1.84 -0.70 9.85
N PRO A 16 2.61 -1.69 9.37
CA PRO A 16 3.91 -1.49 8.76
C PRO A 16 3.92 -0.42 7.65
N LEU A 17 2.84 -0.29 6.88
CA LEU A 17 2.77 0.71 5.80
C LEU A 17 2.23 2.08 6.22
N ALA A 18 1.82 2.27 7.48
CA ALA A 18 1.25 3.54 7.96
C ALA A 18 2.15 4.77 7.72
N PRO A 19 3.49 4.70 7.94
CA PRO A 19 4.39 5.83 7.69
C PRO A 19 4.40 6.31 6.23
N PHE A 20 4.00 5.46 5.29
CA PHE A 20 4.02 5.76 3.85
C PHE A 20 2.66 6.24 3.31
N ALA A 21 1.60 6.22 4.12
CA ALA A 21 0.22 6.40 3.65
C ALA A 21 -0.04 7.76 2.98
N GLU A 22 0.53 8.83 3.52
CA GLU A 22 0.37 10.19 2.99
C GLU A 22 1.14 10.36 1.68
N GLN A 23 2.43 10.04 1.66
CA GLN A 23 3.25 10.11 0.45
C GLN A 23 2.70 9.21 -0.66
N TYR A 24 2.21 8.01 -0.33
CA TYR A 24 1.58 7.12 -1.31
C TYR A 24 0.39 7.82 -2.00
N ARG A 25 -0.49 8.45 -1.21
CA ARG A 25 -1.63 9.22 -1.74
C ARG A 25 -1.18 10.36 -2.64
N GLU A 26 -0.20 11.15 -2.20
CA GLU A 26 0.32 12.28 -2.95
C GLU A 26 0.89 11.81 -4.30
N ARG A 27 1.72 10.77 -4.30
CA ARG A 27 2.27 10.18 -5.53
C ARG A 27 1.20 9.70 -6.50
N LEU A 28 0.10 9.12 -6.00
CA LEU A 28 -1.00 8.71 -6.86
C LEU A 28 -1.72 9.91 -7.49
N ARG A 29 -1.90 11.00 -6.74
CA ARG A 29 -2.48 12.25 -7.26
C ARG A 29 -1.57 12.90 -8.29
N GLU A 30 -0.26 12.99 -8.02
CA GLU A 30 0.76 13.53 -8.94
C GLU A 30 0.77 12.77 -10.27
N ARG A 31 0.53 11.45 -10.24
CA ARG A 31 0.44 10.60 -11.44
C ARG A 31 -0.89 10.72 -12.20
N GLY A 32 -1.81 11.58 -11.75
CA GLY A 32 -3.09 11.82 -12.42
C GLY A 32 -4.14 10.72 -12.18
N TYR A 33 -3.97 9.86 -11.19
CA TYR A 33 -4.99 8.85 -10.88
C TYR A 33 -6.29 9.50 -10.39
N THR A 34 -7.42 9.00 -10.88
CA THR A 34 -8.73 9.43 -10.40
C THR A 34 -8.89 9.12 -8.90
N LEU A 35 -9.72 9.90 -8.20
CA LEU A 35 -10.02 9.66 -6.78
C LEU A 35 -10.52 8.22 -6.52
N ARG A 36 -11.30 7.66 -7.45
CA ARG A 36 -11.78 6.28 -7.37
C ARG A 36 -10.62 5.29 -7.38
N THR A 37 -9.66 5.49 -8.28
CA THR A 37 -8.46 4.64 -8.38
C THR A 37 -7.58 4.79 -7.13
N VAL A 38 -7.36 6.01 -6.65
CA VAL A 38 -6.60 6.28 -5.42
C VAL A 38 -7.18 5.49 -4.25
N VAL A 39 -8.49 5.56 -4.04
CA VAL A 39 -9.16 4.86 -2.93
C VAL A 39 -9.04 3.34 -3.07
N SER A 40 -9.15 2.80 -4.28
CA SER A 40 -8.98 1.36 -4.53
C SER A 40 -7.56 0.89 -4.18
N LEU A 41 -6.55 1.68 -4.55
CA LEU A 41 -5.15 1.40 -4.26
C LEU A 41 -4.84 1.53 -2.76
N GLU A 42 -5.40 2.52 -2.07
CA GLU A 42 -5.24 2.65 -0.62
C GLU A 42 -5.87 1.49 0.16
N ARG A 43 -7.00 0.95 -0.31
CA ARG A 43 -7.62 -0.26 0.30
C ARG A 43 -6.70 -1.47 0.17
N GLN A 44 -6.09 -1.65 -0.99
CA GLN A 44 -5.11 -2.72 -1.21
C GLN A 44 -3.89 -2.57 -0.29
N ALA A 45 -3.35 -1.36 -0.17
CA ALA A 45 -2.26 -1.07 0.77
C ALA A 45 -2.66 -1.32 2.24
N ALA A 46 -3.88 -0.96 2.64
CA ALA A 46 -4.39 -1.23 3.99
C ALA A 46 -4.52 -2.74 4.26
N HIS A 47 -4.97 -3.52 3.28
CA HIS A 47 -5.03 -4.99 3.39
C HIS A 47 -3.63 -5.59 3.49
N LEU A 48 -2.69 -5.17 2.64
CA LEU A 48 -1.30 -5.63 2.69
C LEU A 48 -0.65 -5.30 4.04
N SER A 49 -0.84 -4.08 4.54
CA SER A 49 -0.31 -3.66 5.85
C SER A 49 -0.86 -4.49 7.00
N ARG A 50 -2.15 -4.84 6.94
CA ARG A 50 -2.78 -5.72 7.94
C ARG A 50 -2.22 -7.14 7.87
N TRP A 51 -2.02 -7.67 6.67
CA TRP A 51 -1.42 -8.98 6.47
C TRP A 51 0.02 -9.01 6.99
N LEU A 52 0.86 -8.04 6.62
CA LEU A 52 2.24 -7.93 7.14
C LEU A 52 2.25 -7.91 8.67
N ARG A 53 1.39 -7.10 9.30
CA ARG A 53 1.26 -7.08 10.76
C ARG A 53 0.86 -8.43 11.34
N ALA A 54 -0.09 -9.13 10.72
CA ALA A 54 -0.57 -10.44 11.19
C ALA A 54 0.53 -11.51 11.13
N GLU A 55 1.38 -11.43 10.11
CA GLU A 55 2.54 -12.32 9.92
C GLU A 55 3.79 -11.87 10.69
N GLY A 56 3.72 -10.76 11.45
CA GLY A 56 4.90 -10.20 12.14
C GLY A 56 5.99 -9.68 11.19
N LEU A 57 5.65 -9.39 9.94
CA LEU A 57 6.56 -8.91 8.90
C LEU A 57 6.61 -7.38 8.85
N GLY A 58 7.81 -6.82 8.70
CA GLY A 58 8.00 -5.41 8.40
C GLY A 58 8.05 -5.13 6.90
N VAL A 59 8.11 -3.85 6.56
CA VAL A 59 8.10 -3.36 5.17
C VAL A 59 9.33 -3.77 4.38
N GLU A 60 10.45 -4.02 5.05
CA GLU A 60 11.69 -4.54 4.49
C GLU A 60 11.51 -5.93 3.83
N THR A 61 10.48 -6.69 4.22
CA THR A 61 10.15 -7.96 3.57
C THR A 61 9.62 -7.76 2.14
N LEU A 62 9.09 -6.57 1.83
CA LEU A 62 8.63 -6.22 0.48
C LEU A 62 9.78 -5.87 -0.47
N SER A 63 10.96 -5.50 0.07
CA SER A 63 12.16 -5.32 -0.72
C SER A 63 12.86 -6.67 -0.87
N GLY A 64 12.78 -7.27 -2.05
CA GLY A 64 13.52 -8.49 -2.35
C GLY A 64 15.02 -8.23 -2.33
N VAL A 65 15.69 -8.53 -1.22
CA VAL A 65 17.02 -9.14 -1.32
C VAL A 65 16.77 -10.61 -1.60
N PRO A 66 17.19 -11.17 -2.74
CA PRO A 66 17.04 -12.60 -3.00
C PRO A 66 17.69 -13.35 -1.83
N ARG A 67 16.89 -14.06 -1.03
CA ARG A 67 17.44 -14.97 -0.02
C ARG A 67 18.07 -16.13 -0.76
N GLY A 68 19.38 -16.06 -0.96
CA GLY A 68 20.23 -17.16 -1.38
C GLY A 68 19.83 -17.80 -2.71
N PHE A 69 20.40 -17.31 -3.81
CA PHE A 69 20.71 -18.20 -4.93
C PHE A 69 21.84 -19.12 -4.45
N ARG A 70 21.52 -20.14 -3.64
CA ARG A 70 22.45 -21.24 -3.38
C ARG A 70 22.48 -22.04 -4.67
N THR A 71 23.49 -21.82 -5.50
CA THR A 71 23.87 -22.76 -6.55
C THR A 71 24.01 -24.12 -5.88
N VAL A 72 23.08 -25.03 -6.17
CA VAL A 72 23.28 -26.45 -5.88
C VAL A 72 24.39 -26.89 -6.83
N GLY A 73 25.57 -27.16 -6.27
CA GLY A 73 26.78 -27.48 -6.99
C GLY A 73 28.01 -27.42 -6.09
N ASP A 74 27.93 -28.08 -4.92
CA ASP A 74 29.07 -28.70 -4.23
C ASP A 74 28.66 -30.17 -4.00
#